data_AF-A0A497HRB0-F1
#
_entry.id   AF-A0A497HRB0-F1
#
_cell.length_a   1.000
_cell.length_b   1.000
_cell.length_c   1.000
_cell.angle_alpha   90.00
_cell.angle_beta   90.00
_cell.angle_gamma   90.00
#
_symmetry.space_group_name_H-M   'P 1'
#
loop_
_entity.id
_entity.type
_entity.pdbx_description
1 polymer ?
#
loop_
_entity_poly.entity_id
_entity_poly.type
_entity_poly.pdbx_seq_one_letter_code
_entity_poly.pdbx_strand_id
1 'polypeptide(L)'
;MTRYFEKKYETMGRGELEELQLKRLRSVVKWAYERVPFYRKKLDGAGVKPEDIKSLSDIEKIPFTTKDELRENMPFGLVAVPLEETVELHASSGTTGTPVTVVYTR
;
A
#
# COMPACT_ATOMS: atom_id res chain seq x y z
N MET A 1 32.85 4.06 15.24
CA MET A 1 32.26 4.59 14.00
C MET A 1 30.92 3.90 13.78
N THR A 2 29.83 4.64 13.65
CA THR A 2 28.54 4.07 13.28
C THR A 2 28.59 3.61 11.83
N ARG A 3 28.21 2.36 11.57
CA ARG A 3 28.18 1.76 10.23
C ARG A 3 26.73 1.59 9.82
N TYR A 4 26.36 2.20 8.70
CA TYR A 4 25.02 2.13 8.10
C TYR A 4 25.08 1.21 6.89
N PHE A 5 24.01 0.46 6.60
CA PHE A 5 23.89 -0.41 5.43
C PHE A 5 23.53 0.41 4.18
N GLU A 6 22.46 1.21 4.27
CA GLU A 6 22.01 2.20 3.31
C GLU A 6 22.14 3.62 3.89
N LYS A 7 23.38 4.05 4.13
CA LYS A 7 23.72 5.36 4.74
C LYS A 7 22.88 6.52 4.19
N LYS A 8 22.64 6.56 2.87
CA LYS A 8 21.84 7.60 2.21
C LYS A 8 20.44 7.77 2.84
N TYR A 9 19.73 6.66 3.09
CA TYR A 9 18.36 6.69 3.61
C TYR A 9 18.36 6.71 5.15
N GLU A 10 19.29 5.99 5.77
CA GLU A 10 19.39 5.90 7.23
C GLU A 10 19.79 7.22 7.90
N THR A 11 20.50 8.10 7.19
CA THR A 11 20.92 9.41 7.69
C THR A 11 20.33 10.59 6.93
N MET A 12 19.23 10.36 6.19
CA MET A 12 18.56 11.39 5.39
C MET A 12 18.04 12.53 6.28
N GLY A 13 18.15 13.78 5.81
CA GLY A 13 17.56 14.93 6.52
C GLY A 13 16.04 14.81 6.59
N ARG A 14 15.41 15.40 7.62
CA ARG A 14 13.94 15.29 7.82
C ARG A 14 13.16 15.76 6.60
N GLY A 15 13.51 16.91 6.03
CA GLY A 15 12.83 17.45 4.84
C GLY A 15 12.97 16.54 3.61
N GLU A 16 14.18 16.04 3.34
CA GLU A 16 14.41 15.09 2.23
C GLU A 16 13.65 13.78 2.42
N LEU A 17 13.55 13.30 3.66
CA LEU A 17 12.80 12.10 4.00
C LEU A 17 11.30 12.30 3.78
N GLU A 18 10.75 13.45 4.18
CA GLU A 18 9.34 13.80 3.98
C GLU A 18 9.00 13.93 2.49
N GLU A 19 9.88 14.54 1.69
CA GLU A 19 9.74 14.61 0.24
C GLU A 19 9.72 13.22 -0.40
N LEU A 20 10.64 12.33 0.02
CA LEU A 20 10.69 10.95 -0.44
C LEU A 20 9.41 10.18 -0.07
N GLN A 21 8.95 10.33 1.17
CA GLN A 21 7.71 9.72 1.66
C GLN A 21 6.50 10.21 0.88
N LEU A 22 6.37 11.52 0.65
CA LEU A 22 5.24 12.09 -0.09
C LEU A 22 5.24 11.60 -1.54
N LYS A 23 6.41 11.55 -2.18
CA LYS A 23 6.55 10.99 -3.53
C LYS A 23 6.08 9.54 -3.60
N ARG A 24 6.50 8.71 -2.64
CA ARG A 24 6.12 7.28 -2.58
C ARG A 24 4.64 7.10 -2.22
N LEU A 25 4.10 7.88 -1.30
CA LEU A 25 2.68 7.86 -0.94
C LEU A 25 1.80 8.15 -2.16
N ARG A 26 2.07 9.25 -2.89
CA ARG A 26 1.34 9.57 -4.14
C ARG A 26 1.41 8.43 -5.15
N SER A 27 2.59 7.83 -5.31
CA SER A 27 2.79 6.71 -6.24
C SER A 27 1.96 5.48 -5.85
N VAL A 28 1.94 5.11 -4.56
CA VAL A 28 1.21 3.93 -4.07
C VAL A 28 -0.30 4.15 -4.14
N VAL A 29 -0.79 5.33 -3.74
CA VAL A 29 -2.22 5.66 -3.82
C VAL A 29 -2.70 5.63 -5.26
N LYS A 30 -1.96 6.25 -6.19
CA LYS A 30 -2.27 6.21 -7.61
C LYS A 30 -2.26 4.78 -8.16
N TRP A 31 -1.22 4.00 -7.83
CA TRP A 31 -1.10 2.61 -8.27
C TRP A 31 -2.29 1.75 -7.81
N ALA A 32 -2.65 1.84 -6.53
CA ALA A 32 -3.78 1.11 -5.97
C ALA A 32 -5.11 1.54 -6.60
N TYR A 33 -5.33 2.84 -6.76
CA TYR A 33 -6.55 3.39 -7.38
C TYR A 33 -6.71 2.96 -8.85
N GLU A 34 -5.62 2.95 -9.61
CA GLU A 34 -5.64 2.59 -11.03
C GLU A 34 -5.75 1.09 -11.28
N ARG A 35 -5.28 0.24 -10.36
CA ARG A 35 -5.11 -1.19 -10.63
C ARG A 35 -5.99 -2.10 -9.80
N VAL A 36 -6.52 -1.63 -8.66
CA VAL A 36 -7.31 -2.46 -7.75
C VAL A 36 -8.75 -1.93 -7.66
N PRO A 37 -9.75 -2.64 -8.21
CA PRO A 37 -11.15 -2.19 -8.19
C PRO A 37 -11.68 -1.87 -6.79
N PHE A 38 -11.27 -2.64 -5.77
CA PHE A 38 -11.62 -2.36 -4.37
C PHE A 38 -11.14 -0.99 -3.91
N TYR A 39 -9.86 -0.67 -4.09
CA TYR A 39 -9.30 0.61 -3.66
C TYR A 39 -9.86 1.79 -4.44
N ARG A 40 -10.13 1.62 -5.75
CA ARG A 40 -10.84 2.63 -6.53
C ARG A 40 -12.20 2.94 -5.93
N LYS A 41 -13.05 1.92 -5.74
CA LYS A 41 -14.39 2.07 -5.18
C LYS A 41 -14.36 2.74 -3.80
N LYS A 42 -13.41 2.32 -2.96
CA LYS A 42 -13.28 2.82 -1.58
C LYS A 42 -12.83 4.28 -1.53
N LEU A 43 -11.85 4.67 -2.34
CA LEU A 43 -11.39 6.05 -2.45
C LEU A 43 -12.47 6.95 -3.07
N ASP A 44 -13.15 6.47 -4.12
CA ASP A 44 -14.29 7.17 -4.72
C ASP A 44 -15.43 7.39 -3.73
N GLY A 45 -15.76 6.38 -2.92
CA GLY A 45 -16.78 6.49 -1.88
C GLY A 45 -16.44 7.47 -0.75
N ALA A 46 -15.15 7.72 -0.51
CA ALA A 46 -14.67 8.74 0.42
C ALA A 46 -14.48 10.12 -0.23
N GLY A 47 -14.72 10.24 -1.54
CA GLY A 47 -14.50 11.48 -2.28
C GLY A 47 -13.01 11.84 -2.44
N VAL A 48 -12.11 10.86 -2.41
CA VAL A 48 -10.66 11.06 -2.48
C VAL A 48 -10.13 10.57 -3.82
N LYS A 49 -9.35 11.42 -4.50
CA LYS A 49 -8.59 11.07 -5.70
C LYS A 49 -7.08 11.06 -5.39
N PRO A 50 -6.26 10.31 -6.15
CA PRO A 50 -4.80 10.32 -5.97
C PRO A 50 -4.18 11.72 -6.02
N GLU A 51 -4.78 12.61 -6.81
CA GLU A 51 -4.35 13.99 -6.98
C GLU A 51 -4.56 14.83 -5.71
N ASP A 52 -5.44 14.43 -4.79
CA ASP A 52 -5.74 15.16 -3.55
C ASP A 52 -4.66 15.02 -2.48
N ILE A 53 -3.70 14.10 -2.68
CA ILE A 53 -2.57 13.89 -1.77
C ILE A 53 -1.50 14.94 -2.06
N LYS A 54 -1.58 16.10 -1.41
CA LYS A 54 -0.65 17.22 -1.61
C LYS A 54 0.47 17.28 -0.58
N SER A 55 0.26 16.69 0.59
CA SER A 55 1.14 16.67 1.75
C SER A 55 1.06 15.32 2.47
N LEU A 56 1.96 15.06 3.42
CA LEU A 56 1.90 13.81 4.21
C LEU A 56 0.66 13.72 5.10
N SER A 57 0.15 14.86 5.61
CA SER A 57 -1.07 14.88 6.42
C SER A 57 -2.33 14.50 5.64
N ASP A 58 -2.30 14.58 4.30
CA ASP A 58 -3.44 14.15 3.47
C ASP A 58 -3.68 12.63 3.52
N ILE A 59 -2.76 11.86 4.12
CA ILE A 59 -3.00 10.44 4.40
C ILE A 59 -4.26 10.22 5.26
N GLU A 60 -4.63 11.18 6.10
CA GLU A 60 -5.83 11.12 6.96
C GLU A 60 -7.13 11.13 6.16
N LYS A 61 -7.09 11.58 4.90
CA LYS A 61 -8.25 11.51 3.99
C LYS A 61 -8.50 10.08 3.52
N ILE A 62 -7.47 9.22 3.54
CA ILE A 62 -7.56 7.84 3.03
C ILE A 62 -8.27 6.98 4.08
N PRO A 63 -9.40 6.32 3.75
CA PRO A 63 -10.08 5.44 4.68
C PRO A 63 -9.24 4.21 5.00
N PHE A 64 -9.23 3.79 6.27
CA PHE A 64 -8.50 2.61 6.74
C PHE A 64 -8.92 1.33 6.01
N THR A 65 -7.97 0.50 5.60
CA THR A 65 -8.22 -0.89 5.19
C THR A 65 -8.36 -1.78 6.42
N THR A 66 -9.50 -2.44 6.57
CA THR A 66 -9.81 -3.32 7.70
C THR A 66 -9.48 -4.77 7.41
N LYS A 67 -9.35 -5.59 8.45
CA LYS A 67 -9.07 -7.04 8.29
C LYS A 67 -10.19 -7.76 7.55
N ASP A 68 -11.44 -7.35 7.74
CA ASP A 68 -12.59 -8.00 7.10
C ASP A 68 -12.63 -7.70 5.60
N GLU A 69 -12.32 -6.47 5.20
CA GLU A 69 -12.17 -6.14 3.77
C GLU A 69 -11.03 -6.95 3.12
N LEU A 70 -9.92 -7.20 3.84
CA LEU A 70 -8.87 -8.08 3.34
C LEU A 70 -9.40 -9.51 3.10
N ARG A 71 -10.24 -10.03 4.00
CA ARG A 71 -10.85 -11.37 3.89
C ARG A 71 -11.87 -11.45 2.76
N GLU A 72 -12.69 -10.42 2.59
CA GLU A 72 -13.72 -10.34 1.54
C GLU A 72 -13.12 -10.30 0.13
N ASN A 73 -11.89 -9.79 -0.01
CA ASN A 73 -11.20 -9.68 -1.28
C ASN A 73 -10.20 -10.84 -1.52
N MET A 74 -10.35 -11.96 -0.82
CA MET A 74 -9.51 -13.13 -1.01
C MET A 74 -9.84 -13.95 -2.27
N PRO A 75 -8.85 -14.67 -2.85
CA PRO A 75 -7.42 -14.66 -2.53
C PRO A 75 -6.61 -13.60 -3.28
N PHE A 76 -7.17 -12.93 -4.30
CA PHE A 76 -6.39 -12.05 -5.18
C PHE A 76 -7.04 -10.69 -5.49
N GLY A 77 -8.18 -10.37 -4.86
CA GLY A 77 -8.95 -9.15 -5.16
C GLY A 77 -8.22 -7.84 -4.84
N LEU A 78 -7.12 -7.89 -4.08
CA LEU A 78 -6.27 -6.75 -3.76
C LEU A 78 -4.92 -6.74 -4.49
N VAL A 79 -4.67 -7.74 -5.35
CA VAL A 79 -3.42 -7.82 -6.11
C VAL A 79 -3.44 -6.76 -7.22
N ALA A 80 -2.38 -5.96 -7.28
CA ALA A 80 -2.30 -4.81 -8.20
C ALA A 80 -1.48 -5.11 -9.48
N VAL A 81 -1.09 -6.37 -9.69
CA VAL A 81 -0.32 -6.87 -10.84
C VAL A 81 -0.95 -8.16 -11.39
N PRO A 82 -0.70 -8.54 -12.64
CA PRO A 82 -1.03 -9.88 -13.14
C PRO A 82 -0.38 -10.97 -12.27
N LEU A 83 -1.05 -12.11 -12.10
CA LEU A 83 -0.55 -13.19 -11.24
C LEU A 83 0.76 -13.80 -11.79
N GLU A 84 1.00 -13.69 -13.10
CA GLU A 84 2.22 -14.14 -13.77
C GLU A 84 3.47 -13.35 -13.32
N GLU A 85 3.29 -12.15 -12.76
CA GLU A 85 4.38 -11.34 -12.19
C GLU A 85 4.66 -11.69 -10.72
N THR A 86 3.84 -12.55 -10.11
CA THR A 86 4.00 -12.95 -8.71
C THR A 86 4.89 -14.20 -8.60
N VAL A 87 5.81 -14.20 -7.62
CA VAL A 87 6.75 -15.29 -7.40
C VAL A 87 6.54 -16.01 -6.08
N GLU A 88 5.78 -15.42 -5.17
CA GLU A 88 5.55 -15.97 -3.84
C GLU A 88 4.17 -15.56 -3.31
N LEU A 89 3.48 -16.49 -2.66
CA LEU A 89 2.23 -16.27 -1.95
C LEU A 89 2.40 -16.69 -0.50
N HIS A 90 2.05 -15.79 0.42
CA HIS A 90 1.91 -16.11 1.84
C HIS A 90 0.45 -16.02 2.24
N ALA A 91 0.05 -16.84 3.19
CA ALA A 91 -1.27 -16.81 3.81
C ALA A 91 -1.14 -16.82 5.32
N SER A 92 -1.97 -16.04 6.01
CA SER A 92 -2.07 -16.13 7.47
C SER A 92 -2.65 -17.48 7.91
N SER A 93 -2.34 -17.94 9.12
CA SER A 93 -2.76 -19.25 9.65
C SER A 93 -4.28 -19.48 9.74
N GLY A 94 -5.11 -18.42 9.77
CA GLY A 94 -6.57 -18.55 9.69
C GLY A 94 -7.24 -19.23 10.89
N THR A 95 -6.65 -19.17 12.08
CA THR A 95 -7.12 -19.93 13.26
C THR A 95 -8.55 -19.59 13.72
N THR A 96 -9.07 -18.41 13.36
CA THR A 96 -10.42 -17.95 13.74
C THR A 96 -11.27 -17.50 12.54
N GLY A 97 -10.86 -17.80 11.30
CA GLY A 97 -11.63 -17.44 10.10
C GLY A 97 -10.82 -17.50 8.81
N THR A 98 -11.35 -16.90 7.74
CA THR A 98 -10.72 -16.88 6.41
C THR A 98 -9.30 -16.29 6.49
N PRO A 99 -8.27 -17.02 6.03
CA PRO A 99 -6.92 -16.50 5.88
C PRO A 99 -6.87 -15.24 5.01
N VAL A 100 -5.90 -14.37 5.29
CA VAL A 100 -5.53 -13.29 4.36
C VAL A 100 -4.26 -13.70 3.63
N THR A 101 -4.26 -13.55 2.32
CA THR A 101 -3.14 -13.80 1.42
C THR A 101 -2.46 -12.49 1.04
N VAL A 102 -1.16 -12.57 0.83
CA VAL A 102 -0.33 -11.53 0.24
C VAL A 102 0.56 -12.17 -0.81
N VAL A 103 0.88 -11.42 -1.86
CA VAL A 103 1.73 -11.88 -2.95
C VAL A 103 2.91 -10.94 -3.12
N TYR A 104 4.03 -11.50 -3.58
CA TYR A 104 5.26 -10.75 -3.80
C TYR A 104 5.73 -10.91 -5.24
N THR A 105 6.20 -9.81 -5.83
CA THR A 105 6.94 -9.77 -7.10
C THR A 105 8.44 -9.91 -6.82
N ARG A 106 9.26 -10.03 -7.87
CA ARG A 106 10.73 -9.98 -7.74
C ARG A 106 11.26 -8.59 -7.39
#